data_AF-A0A9E3EF82-F1
#
_entry.id   AF-A0A9E3EF82-F1
#
_cell.length_a   1.000
_cell.length_b   1.000
_cell.length_c   1.000
_cell.angle_alpha   90.00
_cell.angle_beta   90.00
_cell.angle_gamma   90.00
#
_symmetry.space_group_name_H-M   'P 1'
#
loop_
_entity.id
_entity.type
_entity.pdbx_description
1 polymer ?
#
loop_
_entity_poly.entity_id
_entity_poly.type
_entity_poly.pdbx_seq_one_letter_code
_entity_poly.pdbx_strand_id
1 'polypeptide(L)'
;MRIFAASLGTETNTFSPIPTSYANFEASFSYPPGKHPDAPKHTTAPLYVARKRAAADGFTLIEGSCFWAEPSGTCGKADYEMMRDRILAELEAALPVDGVLLGLHGAMVAYGYDDCEGDLIEKVRKLAGPKVVIGCEYDLHCHLTKKRVSGADISILYKEYPHTDFLERGEELVTLVLRAIRGEIKPVTSLYDMRLISFYPTTVEPMRSFVDKMAALEKSRPGVLSVSFGHGFQHADVPDIGSRMLVITDDCKDEGDKLAEALAREIIEKLDRLTPKLLSQEEALGKAQARNDGTTVIADTSDNAGGGAASDNTDMIRLLLDKGATDVAVGPLWDPVAVRFCFTVGKGARFKLRFGGKSGLESGTPIDAEVEVIGLCRDAMQSFGAAKTKLGDCAAIRIDGVEVVLCAHRNQALGRELFTNVGIDPSQKRIVVVKSANHFRDAFGPIAKEVLYADGSGNVPINCRTHPFTKVERPLYPLDPRPEGRFIL
;
A
#
# COMPACT_ATOMS: atom_id res chain seq x y z
N MET A 1 20.01 -26.90 4.34
CA MET A 1 18.83 -26.06 4.67
C MET A 1 17.98 -25.89 3.42
N ARG A 2 16.67 -26.10 3.52
CA ARG A 2 15.68 -25.94 2.45
C ARG A 2 14.67 -24.88 2.87
N ILE A 3 14.48 -23.87 2.04
CA ILE A 3 13.57 -22.75 2.33
C ILE A 3 12.54 -22.66 1.23
N PHE A 4 11.26 -22.68 1.58
CA PHE A 4 10.17 -22.41 0.65
C PHE A 4 9.81 -20.92 0.70
N ALA A 5 9.62 -20.27 -0.45
CA ALA A 5 9.21 -18.86 -0.49
C ALA A 5 8.04 -18.65 -1.46
N ALA A 6 7.00 -17.93 -1.02
CA ALA A 6 5.81 -17.62 -1.83
C ALA A 6 5.22 -16.27 -1.43
N SER A 7 4.26 -15.76 -2.22
CA SER A 7 3.56 -14.52 -1.90
C SER A 7 2.08 -14.56 -2.27
N LEU A 8 1.25 -13.94 -1.45
CA LEU A 8 -0.17 -13.72 -1.74
C LEU A 8 -0.62 -12.45 -1.03
N GLY A 9 -1.17 -11.50 -1.77
CA GLY A 9 -1.75 -10.32 -1.13
C GLY A 9 -2.48 -9.38 -2.05
N THR A 10 -3.38 -8.63 -1.47
CA THR A 10 -3.95 -7.38 -1.97
C THR A 10 -4.33 -6.56 -0.74
N GLU A 11 -4.39 -5.24 -0.86
CA GLU A 11 -5.06 -4.42 0.14
C GLU A 11 -6.54 -4.35 -0.20
N THR A 12 -7.42 -4.70 0.74
CA THR A 12 -8.86 -4.83 0.46
C THR A 12 -9.65 -3.72 1.12
N ASN A 13 -10.19 -2.81 0.31
CA ASN A 13 -11.17 -1.83 0.74
C ASN A 13 -12.56 -2.47 0.69
N THR A 14 -13.09 -2.91 1.83
CA THR A 14 -14.39 -3.58 1.91
C THR A 14 -15.57 -2.67 1.56
N PHE A 15 -15.34 -1.37 1.44
CA PHE A 15 -16.32 -0.36 1.01
C PHE A 15 -16.18 0.00 -0.46
N SER A 16 -15.16 -0.50 -1.16
CA SER A 16 -14.95 -0.23 -2.58
C SER A 16 -15.93 -1.02 -3.43
N PRO A 17 -16.57 -0.38 -4.44
CA PRO A 17 -17.45 -1.06 -5.38
C PRO A 17 -16.67 -1.86 -6.44
N ILE A 18 -15.34 -1.72 -6.50
CA ILE A 18 -14.50 -2.35 -7.53
C ILE A 18 -14.21 -3.79 -7.11
N PRO A 19 -14.73 -4.82 -7.78
CA PRO A 19 -14.48 -6.21 -7.39
C PRO A 19 -13.03 -6.61 -7.63
N THR A 20 -12.53 -7.52 -6.81
CA THR A 20 -11.21 -8.15 -7.00
C THR A 20 -11.41 -9.63 -7.38
N SER A 21 -10.85 -10.02 -8.52
CA SER A 21 -10.89 -11.39 -9.06
C SER A 21 -9.50 -11.86 -9.46
N TYR A 22 -9.35 -13.14 -9.79
CA TYR A 22 -8.08 -13.68 -10.28
C TYR A 22 -7.50 -12.91 -11.48
N ALA A 23 -8.36 -12.39 -12.38
CA ALA A 23 -7.91 -11.60 -13.53
C ALA A 23 -7.16 -10.32 -13.11
N ASN A 24 -7.49 -9.74 -11.95
CA ASN A 24 -6.77 -8.59 -11.40
C ASN A 24 -5.34 -8.99 -10.96
N PHE A 25 -5.18 -10.19 -10.40
CA PHE A 25 -3.86 -10.74 -10.04
C PHE A 25 -3.04 -11.04 -11.30
N GLU A 26 -3.64 -11.60 -12.34
CA GLU A 26 -2.96 -11.83 -13.63
C GLU A 26 -2.49 -10.54 -14.30
N ALA A 27 -3.34 -9.50 -14.27
CA ALA A 27 -3.02 -8.20 -14.86
C ALA A 27 -1.89 -7.46 -14.11
N SER A 28 -1.82 -7.64 -12.79
CA SER A 28 -0.83 -6.98 -11.92
C SER A 28 0.43 -7.83 -11.73
N PHE A 29 0.34 -8.95 -11.01
CA PHE A 29 1.45 -9.84 -10.74
C PHE A 29 0.96 -11.26 -10.39
N SER A 30 1.07 -12.20 -11.32
CA SER A 30 0.81 -13.63 -11.09
C SER A 30 1.90 -14.46 -11.76
N TYR A 31 2.76 -15.08 -10.97
CA TYR A 31 3.86 -15.90 -11.49
C TYR A 31 3.94 -17.24 -10.78
N PRO A 32 3.99 -18.35 -11.55
CA PRO A 32 4.25 -19.67 -11.00
C PRO A 32 5.74 -19.85 -10.62
N PRO A 33 6.08 -20.92 -9.89
CA PRO A 33 7.45 -21.29 -9.57
C PRO A 33 8.40 -21.19 -10.76
N GLY A 34 9.57 -20.57 -10.56
CA GLY A 34 10.63 -20.47 -11.57
C GLY A 34 10.32 -19.53 -12.75
N LYS A 35 9.21 -18.77 -12.71
CA LYS A 35 8.86 -17.75 -13.72
C LYS A 35 8.84 -16.33 -13.18
N HIS A 36 9.13 -16.13 -11.90
CA HIS A 36 9.15 -14.79 -11.31
C HIS A 36 10.22 -13.91 -11.98
N PRO A 37 9.95 -12.62 -12.19
CA PRO A 37 10.93 -11.70 -12.74
C PRO A 37 12.15 -11.56 -11.84
N ASP A 38 13.31 -11.27 -12.43
CA ASP A 38 14.52 -10.89 -11.69
C ASP A 38 14.51 -9.39 -11.40
N ALA A 39 13.46 -8.94 -10.70
CA ALA A 39 13.30 -7.56 -10.28
C ALA A 39 12.63 -7.51 -8.90
N PRO A 40 13.08 -6.61 -8.01
CA PRO A 40 12.43 -6.45 -6.72
C PRO A 40 11.01 -5.90 -6.91
N LYS A 41 10.07 -6.47 -6.16
CA LYS A 41 8.70 -6.01 -6.00
C LYS A 41 8.39 -6.03 -4.52
N HIS A 42 7.64 -5.04 -4.05
CA HIS A 42 7.27 -4.96 -2.64
C HIS A 42 6.65 -6.27 -2.15
N THR A 43 5.78 -6.88 -2.96
CA THR A 43 5.07 -8.11 -2.56
C THR A 43 5.88 -9.40 -2.61
N THR A 44 7.07 -9.39 -3.22
CA THR A 44 7.92 -10.59 -3.37
C THR A 44 9.35 -10.35 -2.89
N ALA A 45 9.58 -9.33 -2.05
CA ALA A 45 10.90 -9.02 -1.54
C ALA A 45 11.57 -10.21 -0.82
N PRO A 46 10.88 -11.02 0.01
CA PRO A 46 11.51 -12.13 0.72
C PRO A 46 12.00 -13.22 -0.24
N LEU A 47 11.20 -13.53 -1.26
CA LEU A 47 11.58 -14.49 -2.30
C LEU A 47 12.75 -13.95 -3.13
N TYR A 48 12.71 -12.68 -3.55
CA TYR A 48 13.79 -12.06 -4.32
C TYR A 48 15.11 -12.06 -3.55
N VAL A 49 15.09 -11.64 -2.28
CA VAL A 49 16.26 -11.67 -1.39
C VAL A 49 16.77 -13.09 -1.19
N ALA A 50 15.89 -14.04 -0.86
CA ALA A 50 16.28 -15.42 -0.68
C ALA A 50 16.94 -16.00 -1.94
N ARG A 51 16.44 -15.63 -3.13
CA ARG A 51 17.05 -16.04 -4.42
C ARG A 51 18.47 -15.51 -4.56
N LYS A 52 18.71 -14.23 -4.23
CA LYS A 52 20.05 -13.63 -4.31
C LYS A 52 21.02 -14.22 -3.28
N ARG A 53 20.52 -14.69 -2.13
CA ARG A 53 21.32 -15.18 -1.01
C ARG A 53 21.55 -16.68 -0.98
N ALA A 54 20.71 -17.47 -1.62
CA ALA A 54 20.71 -18.95 -1.56
C ALA A 54 22.10 -19.57 -1.70
N ALA A 55 22.86 -19.17 -2.72
CA ALA A 55 24.21 -19.70 -2.96
C ALA A 55 25.22 -19.27 -1.89
N ALA A 56 25.20 -17.99 -1.50
CA ALA A 56 26.15 -17.42 -0.55
C ALA A 56 25.93 -17.94 0.89
N ASP A 57 24.67 -18.13 1.28
CA ASP A 57 24.28 -18.61 2.61
C ASP A 57 24.10 -20.13 2.70
N GLY A 58 24.33 -20.85 1.59
CA GLY A 58 24.37 -22.32 1.54
C GLY A 58 23.02 -23.02 1.75
N PHE A 59 21.92 -22.47 1.18
CA PHE A 59 20.60 -23.09 1.26
C PHE A 59 19.98 -23.33 -0.12
N THR A 60 19.08 -24.31 -0.18
CA THR A 60 18.25 -24.57 -1.37
C THR A 60 16.97 -23.75 -1.24
N LEU A 61 16.77 -22.81 -2.16
CA LEU A 61 15.50 -22.11 -2.30
C LEU A 61 14.54 -22.94 -3.14
N ILE A 62 13.30 -23.07 -2.68
CA ILE A 62 12.17 -23.65 -3.39
C ILE A 62 11.14 -22.54 -3.56
N GLU A 63 10.88 -22.16 -4.81
CA GLU A 63 9.97 -21.06 -5.12
C GLU A 63 8.54 -21.61 -5.26
N GLY A 64 7.60 -21.00 -4.54
CA GLY A 64 6.17 -21.14 -4.72
C GLY A 64 5.60 -20.00 -5.55
N SER A 65 4.33 -20.11 -5.92
CA SER A 65 3.60 -19.10 -6.67
C SER A 65 3.51 -17.77 -5.92
N CYS A 66 3.54 -16.68 -6.67
CA CYS A 66 3.36 -15.33 -6.15
C CYS A 66 2.20 -14.63 -6.84
N PHE A 67 1.29 -14.06 -6.04
CA PHE A 67 0.11 -13.35 -6.49
C PHE A 67 0.00 -11.98 -5.82
N TRP A 68 -0.20 -10.93 -6.62
CA TRP A 68 -0.60 -9.62 -6.12
C TRP A 68 -1.55 -8.90 -7.08
N ALA A 69 -2.54 -8.22 -6.51
CA ALA A 69 -3.48 -7.35 -7.21
C ALA A 69 -3.42 -5.92 -6.65
N GLU A 70 -3.71 -4.94 -7.51
CA GLU A 70 -3.84 -3.54 -7.10
C GLU A 70 -5.02 -3.40 -6.12
N PRO A 71 -4.89 -2.62 -5.02
CA PRO A 71 -5.92 -2.48 -3.99
C PRO A 71 -7.32 -2.21 -4.55
N SER A 72 -8.33 -2.90 -4.05
CA SER A 72 -9.72 -2.86 -4.57
C SER A 72 -10.69 -3.45 -3.53
N GLY A 73 -11.93 -3.71 -3.93
CA GLY A 73 -12.96 -4.37 -3.14
C GLY A 73 -12.67 -5.83 -2.79
N THR A 74 -13.59 -6.44 -2.03
CA THR A 74 -13.45 -7.81 -1.51
C THR A 74 -13.13 -8.83 -2.60
N CYS A 75 -12.12 -9.66 -2.34
CA CYS A 75 -11.70 -10.71 -3.26
C CYS A 75 -12.74 -11.84 -3.36
N GLY A 76 -12.94 -12.34 -4.57
CA GLY A 76 -13.74 -13.54 -4.82
C GLY A 76 -13.27 -14.72 -3.96
N LYS A 77 -14.21 -15.39 -3.27
CA LYS A 77 -13.89 -16.53 -2.40
C LYS A 77 -13.11 -17.62 -3.14
N ALA A 78 -13.63 -18.05 -4.28
CA ALA A 78 -13.03 -19.13 -5.07
C ALA A 78 -11.64 -18.75 -5.60
N ASP A 79 -11.43 -17.49 -5.95
CA ASP A 79 -10.13 -17.00 -6.44
C ASP A 79 -9.09 -17.01 -5.32
N TYR A 80 -9.45 -16.54 -4.13
CA TYR A 80 -8.60 -16.66 -2.94
C TYR A 80 -8.26 -18.11 -2.61
N GLU A 81 -9.28 -18.97 -2.51
CA GLU A 81 -9.09 -20.40 -2.18
C GLU A 81 -8.19 -21.09 -3.20
N MET A 82 -8.37 -20.81 -4.50
CA MET A 82 -7.54 -21.35 -5.57
C MET A 82 -6.07 -20.94 -5.42
N MET A 83 -5.79 -19.65 -5.22
CA MET A 83 -4.41 -19.17 -5.05
C MET A 83 -3.76 -19.72 -3.78
N ARG A 84 -4.51 -19.75 -2.67
CA ARG A 84 -4.07 -20.33 -1.40
C ARG A 84 -3.73 -21.81 -1.56
N ASP A 85 -4.66 -22.59 -2.11
CA ASP A 85 -4.53 -24.05 -2.20
C ASP A 85 -3.39 -24.43 -3.17
N ARG A 86 -3.15 -23.61 -4.20
CA ARG A 86 -1.98 -23.75 -5.06
C ARG A 86 -0.67 -23.57 -4.31
N ILE A 87 -0.51 -22.51 -3.52
CA ILE A 87 0.70 -22.30 -2.70
C ILE A 87 0.89 -23.46 -1.72
N LEU A 88 -0.19 -23.94 -1.10
CA LEU A 88 -0.14 -25.05 -0.15
C LEU A 88 0.28 -26.37 -0.81
N ALA A 89 -0.23 -26.67 -2.01
CA ALA A 89 0.18 -27.86 -2.78
C ALA A 89 1.65 -27.79 -3.19
N GLU A 90 2.15 -26.60 -3.56
CA GLU A 90 3.55 -26.38 -3.89
C GLU A 90 4.46 -26.53 -2.65
N LEU A 91 4.02 -26.06 -1.48
CA LEU A 91 4.71 -26.31 -0.21
C LEU A 91 4.72 -27.80 0.14
N GLU A 92 3.59 -28.50 0.00
CA GLU A 92 3.49 -29.94 0.28
C GLU A 92 4.48 -30.74 -0.57
N ALA A 93 4.58 -30.43 -1.86
CA ALA A 93 5.56 -31.04 -2.76
C ALA A 93 7.03 -30.67 -2.42
N ALA A 94 7.24 -29.54 -1.74
CA ALA A 94 8.56 -29.07 -1.32
C ALA A 94 9.06 -29.73 -0.02
N LEU A 95 8.18 -30.36 0.76
CA LEU A 95 8.53 -30.95 2.06
C LEU A 95 9.59 -32.06 1.93
N PRO A 96 10.46 -32.24 2.94
CA PRO A 96 10.59 -31.41 4.14
C PRO A 96 11.29 -30.07 3.84
N VAL A 97 10.97 -29.03 4.61
CA VAL A 97 11.64 -27.72 4.60
C VAL A 97 12.08 -27.34 6.00
N ASP A 98 13.10 -26.51 6.11
CA ASP A 98 13.60 -25.97 7.39
C ASP A 98 13.00 -24.59 7.69
N GLY A 99 12.61 -23.85 6.65
CA GLY A 99 11.95 -22.56 6.78
C GLY A 99 10.97 -22.25 5.66
N VAL A 100 10.05 -21.33 5.95
CA VAL A 100 9.09 -20.76 5.00
C VAL A 100 9.18 -19.23 5.07
N LEU A 101 9.23 -18.58 3.91
CA LEU A 101 9.20 -17.12 3.75
C LEU A 101 7.94 -16.73 2.99
N LEU A 102 7.10 -15.89 3.58
CA LEU A 102 5.89 -15.39 2.94
C LEU A 102 5.98 -13.87 2.76
N GLY A 103 5.89 -13.42 1.50
CA GLY A 103 5.64 -12.01 1.18
C GLY A 103 4.13 -11.76 1.16
N LEU A 104 3.62 -11.05 2.14
CA LEU A 104 2.18 -10.85 2.34
C LEU A 104 1.86 -9.35 2.37
N HIS A 105 0.62 -8.99 2.02
CA HIS A 105 0.16 -7.62 2.28
C HIS A 105 -0.24 -7.48 3.75
N GLY A 106 -1.10 -8.39 4.21
CA GLY A 106 -1.68 -8.36 5.54
C GLY A 106 -2.99 -7.57 5.62
N ALA A 107 -3.62 -7.21 4.51
CA ALA A 107 -4.95 -6.58 4.52
C ALA A 107 -5.88 -7.20 3.46
N MET A 108 -5.62 -8.46 3.09
CA MET A 108 -6.46 -9.16 2.13
C MET A 108 -7.73 -9.70 2.82
N VAL A 109 -8.88 -9.32 2.27
CA VAL A 109 -10.20 -9.83 2.66
C VAL A 109 -10.83 -10.50 1.44
N ALA A 110 -11.38 -11.69 1.65
CA ALA A 110 -12.16 -12.40 0.64
C ALA A 110 -13.54 -12.71 1.19
N TYR A 111 -14.50 -13.01 0.32
CA TYR A 111 -15.83 -13.41 0.78
C TYR A 111 -15.75 -14.67 1.67
N GLY A 112 -16.15 -14.53 2.93
CA GLY A 112 -16.06 -15.58 3.94
C GLY A 112 -14.72 -15.66 4.70
N TYR A 113 -13.79 -14.73 4.43
CA TYR A 113 -12.46 -14.66 5.04
C TYR A 113 -12.09 -13.21 5.39
N ASP A 114 -12.30 -12.83 6.65
CA ASP A 114 -11.82 -11.53 7.17
C ASP A 114 -10.29 -11.52 7.37
N ASP A 115 -9.68 -12.70 7.47
CA ASP A 115 -8.23 -12.89 7.66
C ASP A 115 -7.69 -13.96 6.69
N CYS A 116 -7.41 -13.55 5.45
CA CYS A 116 -6.87 -14.44 4.42
C CYS A 116 -5.44 -14.90 4.75
N GLU A 117 -4.57 -13.98 5.17
CA GLU A 117 -3.18 -14.30 5.47
C GLU A 117 -3.03 -15.22 6.70
N GLY A 118 -3.85 -15.03 7.74
CA GLY A 118 -3.89 -15.92 8.90
C GLY A 118 -4.43 -17.31 8.55
N ASP A 119 -5.40 -17.39 7.63
CA ASP A 119 -5.87 -18.66 7.06
C ASP A 119 -4.78 -19.41 6.28
N LEU A 120 -3.95 -18.70 5.50
CA LEU A 120 -2.80 -19.27 4.81
C LEU A 120 -1.71 -19.73 5.80
N ILE A 121 -1.29 -18.86 6.73
CA ILE A 121 -0.21 -19.15 7.68
C ILE A 121 -0.54 -20.35 8.57
N GLU A 122 -1.79 -20.45 9.06
CA GLU A 122 -2.22 -21.60 9.86
C GLU A 122 -2.09 -22.92 9.08
N LYS A 123 -2.49 -22.92 7.80
CA LYS A 123 -2.36 -24.11 6.94
C LYS A 123 -0.90 -24.43 6.62
N VAL A 124 -0.07 -23.42 6.37
CA VAL A 124 1.39 -23.58 6.19
C VAL A 124 1.99 -24.21 7.44
N ARG A 125 1.70 -23.68 8.64
CA ARG A 125 2.16 -24.24 9.92
C ARG A 125 1.75 -25.69 10.10
N LYS A 126 0.50 -26.02 9.76
CA LYS A 126 -0.03 -27.39 9.86
C LYS A 126 0.70 -28.36 8.92
N LEU A 127 1.03 -27.94 7.69
CA LEU A 127 1.74 -28.77 6.71
C LEU A 127 3.23 -28.91 7.03
N ALA A 128 3.92 -27.80 7.30
CA ALA A 128 5.36 -27.77 7.51
C ALA A 128 5.75 -28.35 8.89
N GLY A 129 4.87 -28.22 9.87
CA GLY A 129 5.06 -28.72 11.23
C GLY A 129 5.59 -27.67 12.22
N PRO A 130 5.63 -28.00 13.52
CA PRO A 130 5.90 -27.05 14.59
C PRO A 130 7.37 -26.63 14.73
N LYS A 131 8.30 -27.30 14.04
CA LYS A 131 9.75 -27.02 14.12
C LYS A 131 10.27 -26.12 12.99
N VAL A 132 9.49 -25.95 11.92
CA VAL A 132 9.88 -25.15 10.75
C VAL A 132 9.79 -23.68 11.12
N VAL A 133 10.80 -22.86 10.77
CA VAL A 133 10.74 -21.42 11.02
C VAL A 133 9.90 -20.74 9.93
N ILE A 134 8.82 -20.06 10.31
CA ILE A 134 7.96 -19.30 9.39
C ILE A 134 8.22 -17.81 9.58
N GLY A 135 8.76 -17.19 8.54
CA GLY A 135 8.95 -15.75 8.43
C GLY A 135 7.92 -15.11 7.50
N CYS A 136 7.30 -14.02 7.94
CA CYS A 136 6.37 -13.24 7.12
C CYS A 136 6.83 -11.78 7.04
N GLU A 137 6.81 -11.23 5.84
CA GLU A 137 6.90 -9.79 5.60
C GLU A 137 5.50 -9.25 5.32
N TYR A 138 5.18 -8.09 5.87
CA TYR A 138 3.90 -7.42 5.71
C TYR A 138 4.07 -5.96 5.30
N ASP A 139 3.05 -5.45 4.62
CA ASP A 139 2.83 -4.00 4.55
C ASP A 139 2.50 -3.46 5.94
N LEU A 140 2.88 -2.22 6.25
CA LEU A 140 2.52 -1.57 7.51
C LEU A 140 1.02 -1.28 7.64
N HIS A 141 0.27 -1.30 6.54
CA HIS A 141 -1.19 -1.22 6.57
C HIS A 141 -1.85 -2.58 6.91
N CYS A 142 -1.09 -3.59 7.34
CA CYS A 142 -1.65 -4.87 7.72
C CYS A 142 -2.54 -4.84 8.98
N HIS A 143 -3.46 -5.80 9.06
CA HIS A 143 -4.19 -6.17 10.27
C HIS A 143 -3.42 -7.29 11.00
N LEU A 144 -2.71 -6.97 12.08
CA LEU A 144 -1.88 -7.93 12.81
C LEU A 144 -2.71 -8.83 13.74
N THR A 145 -3.54 -9.72 13.19
CA THR A 145 -4.41 -10.62 13.97
C THR A 145 -3.59 -11.54 14.88
N LYS A 146 -4.20 -11.98 15.99
CA LYS A 146 -3.59 -13.00 16.87
C LYS A 146 -3.21 -14.26 16.09
N LYS A 147 -4.06 -14.67 15.15
CA LYS A 147 -3.87 -15.86 14.30
C LYS A 147 -2.57 -15.79 13.50
N ARG A 148 -2.28 -14.64 12.87
CA ARG A 148 -1.05 -14.43 12.10
C ARG A 148 0.18 -14.46 12.98
N VAL A 149 0.16 -13.67 14.05
CA VAL A 149 1.35 -13.47 14.88
C VAL A 149 1.67 -14.72 15.72
N SER A 150 0.67 -15.53 16.09
CA SER A 150 0.90 -16.85 16.69
C SER A 150 1.32 -17.93 15.68
N GLY A 151 1.04 -17.75 14.38
CA GLY A 151 1.34 -18.72 13.34
C GLY A 151 2.76 -18.59 12.76
N ALA A 152 3.32 -17.38 12.75
CA ALA A 152 4.65 -17.05 12.28
C ALA A 152 5.64 -16.89 13.46
N ASP A 153 6.87 -17.37 13.29
CA ASP A 153 7.94 -17.20 14.30
C ASP A 153 8.54 -15.78 14.22
N ILE A 154 8.59 -15.21 13.01
CA ILE A 154 9.12 -13.87 12.74
C ILE A 154 8.14 -13.15 11.81
N SER A 155 7.73 -11.95 12.22
CA SER A 155 6.90 -11.04 11.41
C SER A 155 7.58 -9.67 11.32
N ILE A 156 7.84 -9.20 10.10
CA ILE A 156 8.48 -7.90 9.86
C ILE A 156 7.56 -7.05 8.99
N LEU A 157 7.41 -5.78 9.34
CA LEU A 157 6.64 -4.83 8.55
C LEU A 157 7.57 -3.82 7.89
N TYR A 158 7.10 -3.22 6.79
CA TYR A 158 7.61 -1.94 6.32
C TYR A 158 7.62 -0.91 7.45
N LYS A 159 8.59 -0.01 7.43
CA LYS A 159 8.66 1.12 8.37
C LYS A 159 8.35 2.44 7.67
N GLU A 160 8.48 2.49 6.34
CA GLU A 160 8.28 3.70 5.54
C GLU A 160 6.89 3.72 4.88
N TYR A 161 6.28 4.90 4.88
CA TYR A 161 5.07 5.27 4.15
C TYR A 161 5.32 6.61 3.46
N PRO A 162 5.69 6.65 2.15
CA PRO A 162 5.68 5.56 1.15
C PRO A 162 6.58 4.36 1.47
N HIS A 163 6.20 3.17 1.01
CA HIS A 163 6.95 1.92 1.21
C HIS A 163 8.22 1.88 0.35
N THR A 164 9.22 2.64 0.74
CA THR A 164 10.52 2.67 0.07
C THR A 164 11.49 1.62 0.61
N ASP A 165 11.17 0.98 1.74
CA ASP A 165 12.06 0.11 2.51
C ASP A 165 11.73 -1.39 2.44
N PHE A 166 10.82 -1.80 1.54
CA PHE A 166 10.38 -3.20 1.46
C PHE A 166 11.52 -4.18 1.18
N LEU A 167 12.56 -3.77 0.44
CA LEU A 167 13.66 -4.68 0.12
C LEU A 167 14.57 -4.88 1.34
N GLU A 168 14.80 -3.82 2.09
CA GLU A 168 15.55 -3.81 3.35
C GLU A 168 14.85 -4.66 4.42
N ARG A 169 13.52 -4.62 4.47
CA ARG A 169 12.71 -5.48 5.35
C ARG A 169 12.75 -6.95 4.91
N GLY A 170 12.74 -7.22 3.61
CA GLY A 170 12.97 -8.57 3.08
C GLY A 170 14.35 -9.13 3.49
N GLU A 171 15.40 -8.30 3.45
CA GLU A 171 16.74 -8.66 3.94
C GLU A 171 16.79 -8.92 5.44
N GLU A 172 16.11 -8.09 6.24
CA GLU A 172 15.97 -8.28 7.68
C GLU A 172 15.26 -9.62 7.97
N LEU A 173 14.18 -9.93 7.24
CA LEU A 173 13.40 -11.14 7.42
C LEU A 173 14.23 -12.39 7.13
N VAL A 174 14.87 -12.44 5.95
CA VAL A 174 15.71 -13.58 5.57
C VAL A 174 16.85 -13.76 6.56
N THR A 175 17.47 -12.67 7.02
CA THR A 175 18.53 -12.72 8.03
C THR A 175 18.04 -13.35 9.33
N LEU A 176 16.94 -12.86 9.90
CA LEU A 176 16.43 -13.38 11.18
C LEU A 176 15.93 -14.83 11.05
N VAL A 177 15.28 -15.19 9.94
CA VAL A 177 14.84 -16.57 9.70
C VAL A 177 16.03 -17.53 9.63
N LEU A 178 17.09 -17.18 8.90
CA LEU A 178 18.30 -18.00 8.81
C LEU A 178 18.96 -18.20 10.19
N ARG A 179 19.07 -17.14 10.98
CA ARG A 179 19.62 -17.20 12.35
C ARG A 179 18.77 -18.11 13.24
N ALA A 180 17.44 -18.00 13.16
CA ALA A 180 16.52 -18.84 13.93
C ALA A 180 16.61 -20.32 13.53
N ILE A 181 16.68 -20.64 12.22
CA ILE A 181 16.85 -22.03 11.74
C ILE A 181 18.17 -22.62 12.25
N ARG A 182 19.24 -21.80 12.33
CA ARG A 182 20.55 -22.20 12.84
C ARG A 182 20.61 -22.29 14.37
N GLY A 183 19.56 -21.89 15.08
CA GLY A 183 19.51 -21.85 16.55
C GLY A 183 20.36 -20.75 17.18
N GLU A 184 20.71 -19.72 16.41
CA GLU A 184 21.53 -18.58 16.88
C GLU A 184 20.69 -17.55 17.65
N ILE A 185 19.38 -17.55 17.44
CA ILE A 185 18.40 -16.71 18.14
C ILE A 185 17.14 -17.53 18.44
N LYS A 186 16.38 -17.07 19.42
CA LYS A 186 15.05 -17.58 19.75
C LYS A 186 14.06 -16.41 19.73
N PRO A 187 13.48 -16.08 18.56
CA PRO A 187 12.57 -14.95 18.42
C PRO A 187 11.36 -15.10 19.34
N VAL A 188 11.04 -14.03 20.07
CA VAL A 188 9.87 -13.93 20.93
C VAL A 188 9.13 -12.65 20.58
N THR A 189 7.82 -12.77 20.38
CA THR A 189 7.00 -11.67 19.88
C THR A 189 6.15 -11.03 20.97
N SER A 190 6.17 -9.70 20.99
CA SER A 190 5.34 -8.82 21.81
C SER A 190 4.45 -7.98 20.90
N LEU A 191 3.13 -8.02 21.13
CA LEU A 191 2.15 -7.31 20.32
C LEU A 191 1.20 -6.50 21.21
N TYR A 192 1.30 -5.17 21.11
CA TYR A 192 0.47 -4.22 21.83
C TYR A 192 -0.54 -3.55 20.90
N ASP A 193 -1.83 -3.69 21.21
CA ASP A 193 -2.96 -3.10 20.50
C ASP A 193 -3.34 -1.75 21.10
N MET A 194 -3.28 -0.71 20.28
CA MET A 194 -3.55 0.67 20.69
C MET A 194 -5.03 1.02 20.69
N ARG A 195 -5.87 0.14 20.10
CA ARG A 195 -7.33 0.33 19.96
C ARG A 195 -7.68 1.67 19.30
N LEU A 196 -6.93 2.02 18.26
CA LEU A 196 -7.16 3.23 17.48
C LEU A 196 -6.81 3.06 16.00
N ILE A 197 -7.43 3.89 15.18
CA ILE A 197 -7.16 4.11 13.75
C ILE A 197 -6.69 5.55 13.62
N SER A 198 -5.62 5.77 12.85
CA SER A 198 -5.17 7.11 12.47
C SER A 198 -4.41 7.08 11.15
N PHE A 199 -3.96 8.25 10.70
CA PHE A 199 -3.08 8.43 9.56
C PHE A 199 -1.65 8.71 10.04
N TYR A 200 -0.66 8.02 9.47
CA TYR A 200 0.73 8.00 9.98
C TYR A 200 1.75 8.31 8.88
N PRO A 201 1.84 9.57 8.40
CA PRO A 201 2.73 9.93 7.31
C PRO A 201 4.19 9.97 7.78
N THR A 202 4.96 8.93 7.49
CA THR A 202 6.35 8.76 7.98
C THR A 202 7.39 9.73 7.41
N THR A 203 7.03 10.48 6.37
CA THR A 203 7.91 11.47 5.74
C THR A 203 7.96 12.81 6.48
N VAL A 204 7.12 13.01 7.50
CA VAL A 204 7.00 14.26 8.24
C VAL A 204 6.98 14.02 9.75
N GLU A 205 7.30 15.06 10.52
CA GLU A 205 7.18 15.01 11.96
C GLU A 205 5.71 14.89 12.40
N PRO A 206 5.42 14.15 13.48
CA PRO A 206 6.38 13.49 14.37
C PRO A 206 6.76 12.05 13.97
N MET A 207 6.15 11.51 12.91
CA MET A 207 6.36 10.12 12.51
C MET A 207 7.76 9.84 11.97
N ARG A 208 8.39 10.82 11.31
CA ARG A 208 9.76 10.69 10.83
C ARG A 208 10.73 10.34 11.96
N SER A 209 10.78 11.17 13.00
CA SER A 209 11.58 10.91 14.20
C SER A 209 11.21 9.58 14.90
N PHE A 210 9.94 9.17 14.84
CA PHE A 210 9.51 7.90 15.41
C PHE A 210 10.06 6.70 14.65
N VAL A 211 10.03 6.72 13.32
CA VAL A 211 10.62 5.65 12.48
C VAL A 211 12.12 5.56 12.68
N ASP A 212 12.81 6.71 12.73
CA ASP A 212 14.25 6.75 12.97
C ASP A 212 14.61 6.14 14.34
N LYS A 213 13.78 6.39 15.36
CA LYS A 213 13.89 5.78 16.68
C LYS A 213 13.69 4.25 16.63
N MET A 214 12.70 3.75 15.91
CA MET A 214 12.49 2.29 15.75
C MET A 214 13.75 1.64 15.17
N ALA A 215 14.29 2.18 14.07
CA ALA A 215 15.51 1.67 13.44
C ALA A 215 16.77 1.81 14.33
N ALA A 216 16.85 2.86 15.15
CA ALA A 216 17.95 3.03 16.10
C ALA A 216 17.90 1.98 17.21
N LEU A 217 16.71 1.66 17.75
CA LEU A 217 16.53 0.67 18.81
C LEU A 217 17.01 -0.72 18.40
N GLU A 218 16.73 -1.14 17.17
CA GLU A 218 17.20 -2.42 16.60
C GLU A 218 18.74 -2.52 16.57
N LYS A 219 19.43 -1.40 16.43
CA LYS A 219 20.90 -1.35 16.38
C LYS A 219 21.53 -1.19 17.77
N SER A 220 20.91 -0.42 18.65
CA SER A 220 21.53 0.03 19.90
C SER A 220 21.10 -0.75 21.13
N ARG A 221 19.99 -1.50 21.10
CA ARG A 221 19.47 -2.23 22.26
C ARG A 221 19.70 -3.73 22.10
N PRO A 222 20.67 -4.34 22.81
CA PRO A 222 20.90 -5.77 22.78
C PRO A 222 19.61 -6.56 23.07
N GLY A 223 19.38 -7.63 22.30
CA GLY A 223 18.21 -8.49 22.45
C GLY A 223 16.94 -7.99 21.73
N VAL A 224 16.90 -6.78 21.17
CA VAL A 224 15.83 -6.35 20.26
C VAL A 224 16.20 -6.76 18.83
N LEU A 225 15.39 -7.61 18.22
CA LEU A 225 15.61 -8.13 16.87
C LEU A 225 14.91 -7.29 15.79
N SER A 226 13.68 -6.83 16.05
CA SER A 226 12.91 -5.99 15.13
C SER A 226 11.85 -5.19 15.89
N VAL A 227 11.58 -3.98 15.42
CA VAL A 227 10.51 -3.09 15.92
C VAL A 227 9.67 -2.63 14.74
N SER A 228 8.40 -3.01 14.71
CA SER A 228 7.48 -2.78 13.61
C SER A 228 6.21 -2.07 14.09
N PHE A 229 5.76 -1.06 13.34
CA PHE A 229 4.51 -0.36 13.65
C PHE A 229 3.46 -0.66 12.58
N GLY A 230 2.47 -1.48 12.92
CA GLY A 230 1.31 -1.73 12.08
C GLY A 230 0.34 -0.56 12.20
N HIS A 231 0.17 0.19 11.11
CA HIS A 231 -0.80 1.28 11.00
C HIS A 231 -2.23 0.73 10.96
N GLY A 232 -2.43 -0.44 10.36
CA GLY A 232 -3.75 -0.96 10.01
C GLY A 232 -4.33 -0.28 8.77
N PHE A 233 -5.17 -1.00 8.03
CA PHE A 233 -5.84 -0.45 6.86
C PHE A 233 -7.25 0.05 7.20
N GLN A 234 -7.43 1.37 7.22
CA GLN A 234 -8.66 1.99 7.72
C GLN A 234 -9.89 1.81 6.82
N HIS A 235 -9.75 1.16 5.66
CA HIS A 235 -10.85 0.93 4.73
C HIS A 235 -11.35 -0.53 4.71
N ALA A 236 -11.02 -1.31 5.74
CA ALA A 236 -11.50 -2.67 5.91
C ALA A 236 -12.41 -2.81 7.14
N ASP A 237 -13.66 -3.25 6.93
CA ASP A 237 -14.59 -3.63 7.98
C ASP A 237 -14.29 -5.05 8.47
N VAL A 238 -13.25 -5.17 9.30
CA VAL A 238 -12.80 -6.43 9.91
C VAL A 238 -12.66 -6.28 11.42
N PRO A 239 -12.81 -7.37 12.21
CA PRO A 239 -12.76 -7.29 13.68
C PRO A 239 -11.45 -6.71 14.23
N ASP A 240 -10.32 -7.08 13.60
CA ASP A 240 -8.96 -6.79 14.06
C ASP A 240 -8.37 -5.46 13.55
N ILE A 241 -9.18 -4.60 12.93
CA ILE A 241 -8.71 -3.28 12.49
C ILE A 241 -8.14 -2.46 13.65
N GLY A 242 -7.03 -1.77 13.40
CA GLY A 242 -6.40 -0.86 14.35
C GLY A 242 -4.88 -0.90 14.27
N SER A 243 -4.26 0.09 14.92
CA SER A 243 -2.81 0.24 14.95
C SER A 243 -2.20 -0.56 16.11
N ARG A 244 -1.10 -1.27 15.82
CA ARG A 244 -0.46 -2.21 16.75
C ARG A 244 1.06 -2.06 16.71
N MET A 245 1.69 -2.09 17.88
CA MET A 245 3.15 -2.09 18.02
C MET A 245 3.65 -3.53 18.18
N LEU A 246 4.53 -3.95 17.27
CA LEU A 246 5.12 -5.28 17.22
C LEU A 246 6.61 -5.17 17.55
N VAL A 247 7.05 -5.90 18.57
CA VAL A 247 8.47 -6.00 18.94
C VAL A 247 8.85 -7.47 18.95
N ILE A 248 9.95 -7.79 18.29
CA ILE A 248 10.58 -9.12 18.33
C ILE A 248 11.87 -9.00 19.14
N THR A 249 12.01 -9.85 20.15
CA THR A 249 13.22 -9.95 20.97
C THR A 249 13.84 -11.33 20.87
N ASP A 250 15.10 -11.45 21.27
CA ASP A 250 15.81 -12.72 21.43
C ASP A 250 15.59 -13.26 22.85
N ASP A 251 14.65 -14.20 22.99
CA ASP A 251 14.26 -14.86 24.25
C ASP A 251 13.91 -13.94 25.44
N CYS A 252 13.41 -12.72 25.17
CA CYS A 252 13.16 -11.71 26.21
C CYS A 252 11.73 -11.11 26.11
N LYS A 253 10.68 -11.88 26.42
CA LYS A 253 9.25 -11.45 26.34
C LYS A 253 8.98 -10.19 27.16
N ASP A 254 9.40 -10.16 28.43
CA ASP A 254 9.08 -9.05 29.34
C ASP A 254 9.65 -7.71 28.87
N GLU A 255 10.86 -7.71 28.31
CA GLU A 255 11.48 -6.50 27.77
C GLU A 255 10.84 -6.08 26.44
N GLY A 256 10.42 -7.06 25.63
CA GLY A 256 9.64 -6.83 24.42
C GLY A 256 8.29 -6.17 24.73
N ASP A 257 7.59 -6.65 25.75
CA ASP A 257 6.28 -6.14 26.16
C ASP A 257 6.39 -4.70 26.64
N LYS A 258 7.33 -4.42 27.55
CA LYS A 258 7.61 -3.06 28.03
C LYS A 258 7.95 -2.10 26.88
N LEU A 259 8.76 -2.55 25.92
CA LEU A 259 9.15 -1.72 24.78
C LEU A 259 7.97 -1.46 23.84
N ALA A 260 7.17 -2.49 23.52
CA ALA A 260 6.01 -2.35 22.65
C ALA A 260 4.98 -1.38 23.24
N GLU A 261 4.67 -1.50 24.54
CA GLU A 261 3.78 -0.60 25.22
C GLU A 261 4.33 0.83 25.29
N ALA A 262 5.62 1.01 25.60
CA ALA A 262 6.22 2.34 25.69
C ALA A 262 6.19 3.09 24.34
N LEU A 263 6.51 2.39 23.24
CA LEU A 263 6.44 2.96 21.89
C LEU A 263 5.00 3.26 21.47
N ALA A 264 4.05 2.39 21.82
CA ALA A 264 2.63 2.64 21.57
C ALA A 264 2.13 3.88 22.33
N ARG A 265 2.48 4.02 23.62
CA ARG A 265 2.10 5.20 24.42
C ARG A 265 2.65 6.49 23.83
N GLU A 266 3.87 6.46 23.30
CA GLU A 266 4.47 7.62 22.63
C GLU A 266 3.68 8.09 21.40
N ILE A 267 3.17 7.17 20.58
CA ILE A 267 2.30 7.52 19.44
C ILE A 267 0.96 8.08 19.92
N ILE A 268 0.38 7.49 20.97
CA ILE A 268 -0.89 7.97 21.57
C ILE A 268 -0.75 9.42 22.05
N GLU A 269 0.35 9.76 22.71
CA GLU A 269 0.64 11.13 23.17
C GLU A 269 0.75 12.14 22.03
N LYS A 270 1.04 11.68 20.82
CA LYS A 270 1.23 12.50 19.62
C LYS A 270 -0.01 12.55 18.72
N LEU A 271 -1.09 11.84 19.07
CA LEU A 271 -2.24 11.57 18.19
C LEU A 271 -2.80 12.83 17.51
N ASP A 272 -2.94 13.93 18.25
CA ASP A 272 -3.48 15.22 17.75
C ASP A 272 -2.57 15.91 16.70
N ARG A 273 -1.35 15.41 16.49
CA ARG A 273 -0.34 15.97 15.58
C ARG A 273 0.03 15.02 14.45
N LEU A 274 -0.54 13.82 14.38
CA LEU A 274 -0.18 12.81 13.37
C LEU A 274 -0.82 13.09 12.02
N THR A 275 -2.10 13.47 12.03
CA THR A 275 -2.89 13.64 10.81
C THR A 275 -2.69 15.04 10.24
N PRO A 276 -2.35 15.19 8.95
CA PRO A 276 -2.27 16.49 8.32
C PRO A 276 -3.64 17.18 8.33
N LYS A 277 -3.64 18.51 8.29
CA LYS A 277 -4.89 19.26 8.13
C LYS A 277 -5.54 18.92 6.79
N LEU A 278 -6.69 18.27 6.83
CA LEU A 278 -7.53 18.02 5.67
C LEU A 278 -8.25 19.31 5.29
N LEU A 279 -8.27 19.58 3.99
CA LEU A 279 -9.00 20.69 3.38
C LEU A 279 -10.09 20.11 2.50
N SER A 280 -11.18 20.84 2.31
CA SER A 280 -12.04 20.60 1.16
C SER A 280 -11.28 20.89 -0.13
N GLN A 281 -11.72 20.28 -1.25
CA GLN A 281 -11.15 20.55 -2.57
C GLN A 281 -11.15 22.05 -2.92
N GLU A 282 -12.21 22.79 -2.53
CA GLU A 282 -12.31 24.25 -2.75
C GLU A 282 -11.30 25.05 -1.91
N GLU A 283 -11.13 24.72 -0.62
CA GLU A 283 -10.13 25.37 0.22
C GLU A 283 -8.70 25.08 -0.27
N ALA A 284 -8.42 23.85 -0.70
CA ALA A 284 -7.13 23.47 -1.24
C ALA A 284 -6.82 24.23 -2.53
N LEU A 285 -7.79 24.32 -3.45
CA LEU A 285 -7.64 25.09 -4.68
C LEU A 285 -7.44 26.58 -4.39
N GLY A 286 -8.24 27.17 -3.50
CA GLY A 286 -8.13 28.59 -3.14
C GLY A 286 -6.74 28.93 -2.58
N LYS A 287 -6.18 28.07 -1.72
CA LYS A 287 -4.80 28.22 -1.23
C LYS A 287 -3.77 28.09 -2.34
N ALA A 288 -3.91 27.08 -3.21
CA ALA A 288 -2.99 26.87 -4.32
C ALA A 288 -3.00 28.03 -5.33
N GLN A 289 -4.16 28.67 -5.56
CA GLN A 289 -4.30 29.85 -6.41
C GLN A 289 -3.71 31.11 -5.79
N ALA A 290 -3.73 31.22 -4.45
CA ALA A 290 -3.14 32.37 -3.75
C ALA A 290 -1.60 32.39 -3.81
N ARG A 291 -0.97 31.31 -4.29
CA ARG A 291 0.49 31.20 -4.45
C ARG A 291 0.93 31.38 -5.90
N ASN A 292 2.07 32.05 -6.07
CA ASN A 292 2.71 32.29 -7.36
C ASN A 292 4.23 32.06 -7.33
N ASP A 293 4.76 31.41 -6.28
CA ASP A 293 6.19 31.24 -6.03
C ASP A 293 6.71 29.81 -6.30
N GLY A 294 5.93 29.00 -7.02
CA GLY A 294 6.31 27.66 -7.48
C GLY A 294 5.12 26.68 -7.47
N THR A 295 5.44 25.38 -7.62
CA THR A 295 4.44 24.32 -7.69
C THR A 295 3.79 24.05 -6.34
N THR A 296 2.46 24.09 -6.29
CA THR A 296 1.66 23.55 -5.19
C THR A 296 1.12 22.19 -5.59
N VAL A 297 1.35 21.17 -4.75
CA VAL A 297 0.80 19.83 -4.96
C VAL A 297 -0.46 19.68 -4.12
N ILE A 298 -1.58 19.35 -4.78
CA ILE A 298 -2.82 18.99 -4.12
C ILE A 298 -2.97 17.47 -4.19
N ALA A 299 -2.96 16.81 -3.05
CA ALA A 299 -3.24 15.39 -2.95
C ALA A 299 -4.74 15.19 -2.81
N ASP A 300 -5.38 14.64 -3.84
CA ASP A 300 -6.75 14.16 -3.80
C ASP A 300 -6.75 12.78 -3.13
N THR A 301 -6.99 12.78 -1.82
CA THR A 301 -6.75 11.60 -0.99
C THR A 301 -7.87 10.57 -1.08
N SER A 302 -9.10 11.01 -1.39
CA SER A 302 -10.27 10.13 -1.38
C SER A 302 -10.49 9.34 -2.66
N ASP A 303 -9.82 9.70 -3.75
CA ASP A 303 -9.82 8.94 -5.00
C ASP A 303 -8.45 8.31 -5.31
N ASN A 304 -7.92 7.59 -4.34
CA ASN A 304 -6.62 6.92 -4.40
C ASN A 304 -6.78 5.42 -4.70
N ALA A 305 -6.32 4.97 -5.88
CA ALA A 305 -6.29 3.56 -6.25
C ALA A 305 -5.52 2.67 -5.28
N GLY A 306 -4.49 3.22 -4.62
CA GLY A 306 -3.75 2.55 -3.56
C GLY A 306 -4.57 2.26 -2.32
N GLY A 307 -5.66 2.99 -2.07
CA GLY A 307 -6.62 2.68 -0.99
C GLY A 307 -7.88 1.98 -1.48
N GLY A 308 -7.90 1.48 -2.73
CA GLY A 308 -9.04 0.80 -3.32
C GLY A 308 -10.00 1.66 -4.13
N ALA A 309 -9.67 2.93 -4.41
CA ALA A 309 -10.46 3.77 -5.30
C ALA A 309 -10.28 3.42 -6.79
N ALA A 310 -11.15 3.99 -7.62
CA ALA A 310 -11.04 3.89 -9.06
C ALA A 310 -9.93 4.77 -9.64
N SER A 311 -9.60 5.89 -8.96
CA SER A 311 -8.79 6.96 -9.53
C SER A 311 -9.39 7.55 -10.81
N ASP A 312 -10.71 7.57 -10.92
CA ASP A 312 -11.47 8.15 -12.04
C ASP A 312 -12.38 9.31 -11.62
N ASN A 313 -12.30 9.77 -10.36
CA ASN A 313 -13.10 10.88 -9.84
C ASN A 313 -12.77 12.19 -10.55
N THR A 314 -13.80 12.91 -10.96
CA THR A 314 -13.71 14.10 -11.80
C THR A 314 -14.01 15.41 -11.07
N ASP A 315 -14.36 15.37 -9.78
CA ASP A 315 -14.87 16.54 -9.06
C ASP A 315 -13.80 17.62 -8.92
N MET A 316 -12.55 17.25 -8.63
CA MET A 316 -11.44 18.21 -8.62
C MET A 316 -11.19 18.81 -10.01
N ILE A 317 -11.30 18.01 -11.09
CA ILE A 317 -11.12 18.51 -12.46
C ILE A 317 -12.23 19.51 -12.82
N ARG A 318 -13.48 19.20 -12.47
CA ARG A 318 -14.60 20.16 -12.63
C ARG A 318 -14.35 21.44 -11.88
N LEU A 319 -14.00 21.35 -10.60
CA LEU A 319 -13.75 22.51 -9.76
C LEU A 319 -12.65 23.40 -10.34
N LEU A 320 -11.58 22.80 -10.86
CA LEU A 320 -10.50 23.53 -11.55
C LEU A 320 -11.02 24.29 -12.77
N LEU A 321 -11.83 23.65 -13.61
CA LEU A 321 -12.43 24.27 -14.80
C LEU A 321 -13.42 25.38 -14.43
N ASP A 322 -14.32 25.13 -13.47
CA ASP A 322 -15.33 26.09 -13.02
C ASP A 322 -14.71 27.35 -12.40
N LYS A 323 -13.57 27.21 -11.73
CA LYS A 323 -12.80 28.34 -11.16
C LYS A 323 -11.79 28.95 -12.15
N GLY A 324 -11.77 28.51 -13.41
CA GLY A 324 -10.88 29.02 -14.44
C GLY A 324 -9.39 28.84 -14.10
N ALA A 325 -9.03 27.75 -13.44
CA ALA A 325 -7.65 27.48 -13.07
C ALA A 325 -6.81 27.12 -14.30
N THR A 326 -5.72 27.85 -14.51
CA THR A 326 -4.76 27.61 -15.59
C THR A 326 -3.41 27.15 -15.05
N ASP A 327 -2.60 26.54 -15.92
CA ASP A 327 -1.28 25.99 -15.59
C ASP A 327 -1.35 24.89 -14.52
N VAL A 328 -2.23 23.93 -14.79
CA VAL A 328 -2.55 22.81 -13.90
C VAL A 328 -2.24 21.49 -14.60
N ALA A 329 -1.67 20.54 -13.86
CA ALA A 329 -1.62 19.13 -14.27
C ALA A 329 -2.37 18.25 -13.25
N VAL A 330 -3.16 17.29 -13.73
CA VAL A 330 -3.94 16.35 -12.90
C VAL A 330 -3.65 14.92 -13.33
N GLY A 331 -3.40 14.03 -12.37
CA GLY A 331 -3.30 12.59 -12.68
C GLY A 331 -2.99 11.70 -11.47
N PRO A 332 -3.04 10.38 -11.65
CA PRO A 332 -3.62 9.70 -12.82
C PRO A 332 -5.13 9.87 -12.86
N LEU A 333 -5.74 9.76 -14.04
CA LEU A 333 -7.18 9.55 -14.20
C LEU A 333 -7.40 8.24 -14.96
N TRP A 334 -7.98 7.23 -14.32
CA TRP A 334 -8.20 5.92 -14.92
C TRP A 334 -9.37 5.98 -15.90
N ASP A 335 -9.07 5.83 -17.20
CA ASP A 335 -10.10 5.82 -18.25
C ASP A 335 -9.57 5.11 -19.52
N PRO A 336 -9.58 3.77 -19.55
CA PRO A 336 -9.04 3.00 -20.68
C PRO A 336 -9.79 3.27 -22.00
N VAL A 337 -11.07 3.64 -21.94
CA VAL A 337 -11.85 3.97 -23.14
C VAL A 337 -11.38 5.31 -23.73
N ALA A 338 -11.24 6.34 -22.89
CA ALA A 338 -10.78 7.66 -23.33
C ALA A 338 -9.33 7.61 -23.85
N VAL A 339 -8.46 6.83 -23.21
CA VAL A 339 -7.10 6.56 -23.72
C VAL A 339 -7.16 6.00 -25.14
N ARG A 340 -7.97 4.97 -25.40
CA ARG A 340 -8.11 4.38 -26.75
C ARG A 340 -8.56 5.39 -27.79
N PHE A 341 -9.49 6.28 -27.45
CA PHE A 341 -9.92 7.35 -28.35
C PHE A 341 -8.79 8.35 -28.64
N CYS A 342 -8.02 8.76 -27.63
CA CYS A 342 -6.87 9.64 -27.80
C CYS A 342 -5.81 9.05 -28.75
N PHE A 343 -5.52 7.75 -28.62
CA PHE A 343 -4.62 7.04 -29.55
C PHE A 343 -5.18 6.94 -30.97
N THR A 344 -6.51 6.86 -31.11
CA THR A 344 -7.17 6.78 -32.42
C THR A 344 -7.08 8.10 -33.18
N VAL A 345 -7.30 9.24 -32.50
CA VAL A 345 -7.24 10.56 -33.13
C VAL A 345 -5.82 11.11 -33.26
N GLY A 346 -4.89 10.67 -32.39
CA GLY A 346 -3.49 11.07 -32.42
C GLY A 346 -3.19 12.40 -31.70
N LYS A 347 -1.91 12.61 -31.38
CA LYS A 347 -1.41 13.84 -30.76
C LYS A 347 -1.63 15.04 -31.69
N GLY A 348 -2.05 16.16 -31.11
CA GLY A 348 -2.38 17.41 -31.80
C GLY A 348 -3.84 17.51 -32.26
N ALA A 349 -4.60 16.41 -32.22
CA ALA A 349 -6.01 16.43 -32.58
C ALA A 349 -6.86 17.12 -31.51
N ARG A 350 -7.92 17.80 -31.97
CA ARG A 350 -8.98 18.34 -31.13
C ARG A 350 -10.30 17.65 -31.44
N PHE A 351 -11.00 17.20 -30.40
CA PHE A 351 -12.26 16.49 -30.56
C PHE A 351 -13.09 16.52 -29.27
N LYS A 352 -14.38 16.22 -29.37
CA LYS A 352 -15.25 16.06 -28.22
C LYS A 352 -14.99 14.70 -27.55
N LEU A 353 -14.69 14.72 -26.26
CA LEU A 353 -14.38 13.53 -25.47
C LEU A 353 -15.19 13.53 -24.18
N ARG A 354 -15.73 12.35 -23.83
CA ARG A 354 -16.25 12.05 -22.49
C ARG A 354 -15.22 11.25 -21.69
N PHE A 355 -14.77 11.76 -20.55
CA PHE A 355 -13.74 11.11 -19.74
C PHE A 355 -14.00 11.19 -18.22
N GLY A 356 -13.45 10.22 -17.48
CA GLY A 356 -13.60 10.04 -16.03
C GLY A 356 -15.05 9.78 -15.58
N GLY A 357 -15.26 9.54 -14.29
CA GLY A 357 -16.60 9.47 -13.69
C GLY A 357 -17.41 8.22 -14.05
N LYS A 358 -16.76 7.08 -14.26
CA LYS A 358 -17.40 5.89 -14.89
C LYS A 358 -17.57 4.70 -13.94
N SER A 359 -16.84 4.66 -12.83
CA SER A 359 -16.71 3.46 -12.01
C SER A 359 -17.77 3.31 -10.92
N GLY A 360 -18.33 4.41 -10.43
CA GLY A 360 -19.36 4.40 -9.39
C GLY A 360 -19.91 5.79 -9.08
N LEU A 361 -20.80 5.88 -8.09
CA LEU A 361 -21.37 7.16 -7.65
C LEU A 361 -20.27 8.10 -7.13
N GLU A 362 -19.27 7.52 -6.47
CA GLU A 362 -18.12 8.17 -5.87
C GLU A 362 -17.09 8.65 -6.91
N SER A 363 -17.26 8.30 -8.19
CA SER A 363 -16.43 8.81 -9.30
C SER A 363 -16.87 10.21 -9.77
N GLY A 364 -17.99 10.72 -9.26
CA GLY A 364 -18.62 11.92 -9.80
C GLY A 364 -19.13 11.71 -11.23
N THR A 365 -19.61 12.78 -11.86
CA THR A 365 -20.18 12.70 -13.22
C THR A 365 -19.07 12.60 -14.28
N PRO A 366 -19.22 11.98 -15.45
CA PRO A 366 -18.25 12.12 -16.54
C PRO A 366 -18.15 13.56 -17.08
N ILE A 367 -16.96 14.01 -17.47
CA ILE A 367 -16.78 15.33 -18.10
C ILE A 367 -16.90 15.19 -19.63
N ASP A 368 -17.78 16.00 -20.23
CA ASP A 368 -17.91 16.17 -21.68
C ASP A 368 -17.27 17.50 -22.08
N ALA A 369 -16.19 17.45 -22.86
CA ALA A 369 -15.46 18.65 -23.29
C ALA A 369 -14.87 18.50 -24.70
N GLU A 370 -14.59 19.61 -25.37
CA GLU A 370 -13.64 19.62 -26.47
C GLU A 370 -12.22 19.63 -25.89
N VAL A 371 -11.40 18.65 -26.28
CA VAL A 371 -10.07 18.44 -25.71
C VAL A 371 -9.01 18.44 -26.80
N GLU A 372 -7.79 18.84 -26.46
CA GLU A 372 -6.60 18.65 -27.31
C GLU A 372 -5.73 17.51 -26.77
N VAL A 373 -5.34 16.55 -27.62
CA VAL A 373 -4.40 15.49 -27.22
C VAL A 373 -2.97 16.03 -27.30
N ILE A 374 -2.30 16.18 -26.15
CA ILE A 374 -0.97 16.82 -26.07
C ILE A 374 0.18 15.81 -25.89
N GLY A 375 -0.13 14.59 -25.49
CA GLY A 375 0.86 13.52 -25.27
C GLY A 375 0.25 12.13 -25.35
N LEU A 376 1.03 11.17 -25.82
CA LEU A 376 0.66 9.76 -25.91
C LEU A 376 1.91 8.92 -25.57
N CYS A 377 1.74 7.90 -24.74
CA CYS A 377 2.81 6.97 -24.40
C CYS A 377 2.24 5.56 -24.27
N ARG A 378 2.82 4.60 -24.99
CA ARG A 378 2.46 3.19 -24.88
C ARG A 378 3.21 2.56 -23.70
N ASP A 379 2.55 1.65 -22.99
CA ASP A 379 3.16 0.86 -21.92
C ASP A 379 3.94 1.70 -20.89
N ALA A 380 3.37 2.84 -20.52
CA ALA A 380 3.98 3.78 -19.59
C ALA A 380 4.18 3.13 -18.21
N MET A 381 5.27 3.52 -17.56
CA MET A 381 5.69 3.01 -16.25
C MET A 381 6.01 4.19 -15.32
N GLN A 382 5.85 4.00 -14.01
CA GLN A 382 6.30 4.95 -12.99
C GLN A 382 7.11 4.26 -11.90
N SER A 383 7.98 5.03 -11.23
CA SER A 383 8.78 4.55 -10.10
C SER A 383 7.98 4.45 -8.80
N PHE A 384 8.33 3.46 -7.97
CA PHE A 384 7.89 3.33 -6.59
C PHE A 384 9.01 2.71 -5.75
N GLY A 385 9.80 3.56 -5.08
CA GLY A 385 11.05 3.12 -4.45
C GLY A 385 11.95 2.40 -5.46
N ALA A 386 12.44 1.20 -5.11
CA ALA A 386 13.24 0.35 -6.00
C ALA A 386 12.43 -0.36 -7.10
N ALA A 387 11.09 -0.26 -7.10
CA ALA A 387 10.22 -0.94 -8.04
C ALA A 387 9.71 -0.02 -9.18
N LYS A 388 9.16 -0.67 -10.21
CA LYS A 388 8.40 -0.03 -11.29
C LYS A 388 6.98 -0.60 -11.34
N THR A 389 5.99 0.26 -11.53
CA THR A 389 4.58 -0.12 -11.74
C THR A 389 4.05 0.37 -13.09
N LYS A 390 3.07 -0.34 -13.63
CA LYS A 390 2.47 -0.10 -14.94
C LYS A 390 1.37 0.95 -14.84
N LEU A 391 1.41 1.95 -15.71
CA LEU A 391 0.29 2.85 -16.01
C LEU A 391 -0.48 2.38 -17.26
N GLY A 392 0.13 1.48 -18.04
CA GLY A 392 -0.39 1.02 -19.33
C GLY A 392 -0.27 2.12 -20.38
N ASP A 393 -1.14 2.09 -21.38
CA ASP A 393 -1.22 3.20 -22.32
C ASP A 393 -1.70 4.48 -21.61
N CYS A 394 -1.00 5.58 -21.85
CA CYS A 394 -1.32 6.89 -21.28
C CYS A 394 -1.54 7.93 -22.37
N ALA A 395 -2.47 8.84 -22.11
CA ALA A 395 -2.73 10.01 -22.93
C ALA A 395 -2.81 11.26 -22.06
N ALA A 396 -2.18 12.35 -22.47
CA ALA A 396 -2.40 13.66 -21.88
C ALA A 396 -3.39 14.45 -22.75
N ILE A 397 -4.43 14.97 -22.13
CA ILE A 397 -5.41 15.86 -22.75
C ILE A 397 -5.35 17.26 -22.12
N ARG A 398 -5.64 18.30 -22.90
CA ARG A 398 -5.75 19.69 -22.41
C ARG A 398 -7.16 20.23 -22.61
N ILE A 399 -7.66 20.94 -21.60
CA ILE A 399 -8.99 21.58 -21.54
C ILE A 399 -8.84 22.90 -20.79
N ASP A 400 -9.06 24.04 -21.46
CA ASP A 400 -9.08 25.39 -20.86
C ASP A 400 -7.91 25.73 -19.90
N GLY A 401 -6.72 25.17 -20.16
CA GLY A 401 -5.50 25.39 -19.35
C GLY A 401 -5.22 24.33 -18.27
N VAL A 402 -6.10 23.33 -18.14
CA VAL A 402 -5.92 22.13 -17.31
C VAL A 402 -5.43 20.97 -18.18
N GLU A 403 -4.33 20.34 -17.78
CA GLU A 403 -3.78 19.15 -18.43
C GLU A 403 -4.06 17.91 -17.58
N VAL A 404 -4.68 16.88 -18.17
CA VAL A 404 -5.09 15.66 -17.46
C VAL A 404 -4.39 14.45 -18.07
N VAL A 405 -3.77 13.61 -17.22
CA VAL A 405 -3.15 12.35 -17.63
C VAL A 405 -4.15 11.21 -17.46
N LEU A 406 -4.65 10.70 -18.58
CA LEU A 406 -5.48 9.50 -18.66
C LEU A 406 -4.60 8.24 -18.69
N CYS A 407 -4.98 7.21 -17.92
CA CYS A 407 -4.26 5.94 -17.84
C CYS A 407 -5.18 4.76 -18.18
N ALA A 408 -4.65 3.77 -18.90
CA ALA A 408 -5.37 2.54 -19.21
C ALA A 408 -5.37 1.55 -18.05
N HIS A 409 -4.29 1.50 -17.26
CA HIS A 409 -4.23 0.70 -16.05
C HIS A 409 -4.55 1.55 -14.83
N ARG A 410 -5.33 0.99 -13.91
CA ARG A 410 -5.68 1.65 -12.65
C ARG A 410 -4.44 1.70 -11.75
N ASN A 411 -4.12 2.89 -11.25
CA ASN A 411 -2.96 3.13 -10.40
C ASN A 411 -3.14 4.45 -9.65
N GLN A 412 -2.37 4.63 -8.57
CA GLN A 412 -2.25 5.90 -7.87
C GLN A 412 -1.04 6.70 -8.38
N ALA A 413 -0.95 7.96 -8.00
CA ALA A 413 0.24 8.76 -8.25
C ALA A 413 1.40 8.29 -7.36
N LEU A 414 2.50 7.83 -7.97
CA LEU A 414 3.70 7.37 -7.27
C LEU A 414 4.92 8.17 -7.73
N GLY A 415 5.22 8.08 -9.02
CA GLY A 415 6.38 8.70 -9.66
C GLY A 415 6.00 9.85 -10.58
N ARG A 416 6.95 10.78 -10.79
CA ARG A 416 6.76 11.91 -11.73
C ARG A 416 6.63 11.47 -13.19
N GLU A 417 7.07 10.24 -13.51
CA GLU A 417 6.90 9.65 -14.83
C GLU A 417 5.44 9.55 -15.25
N LEU A 418 4.50 9.52 -14.30
CA LEU A 418 3.08 9.73 -14.55
C LEU A 418 2.82 10.90 -15.51
N PHE A 419 3.51 12.03 -15.31
CA PHE A 419 3.37 13.23 -16.13
C PHE A 419 4.40 13.27 -17.25
N THR A 420 5.67 12.95 -16.95
CA THR A 420 6.75 13.15 -17.94
C THR A 420 6.70 12.15 -19.09
N ASN A 421 6.12 10.95 -18.90
CA ASN A 421 5.89 9.99 -19.99
C ASN A 421 5.06 10.58 -21.14
N VAL A 422 4.17 11.53 -20.84
CA VAL A 422 3.28 12.19 -21.80
C VAL A 422 3.68 13.63 -22.08
N GLY A 423 4.90 14.03 -21.70
CA GLY A 423 5.49 15.33 -22.02
C GLY A 423 5.05 16.48 -21.12
N ILE A 424 4.47 16.20 -19.95
CA ILE A 424 4.15 17.21 -18.94
C ILE A 424 5.28 17.23 -17.90
N ASP A 425 5.91 18.38 -17.69
CA ASP A 425 6.84 18.58 -16.57
C ASP A 425 6.07 19.13 -15.36
N PRO A 426 5.82 18.32 -14.32
CA PRO A 426 5.06 18.76 -13.15
C PRO A 426 5.78 19.85 -12.34
N SER A 427 7.11 19.99 -12.47
CA SER A 427 7.86 21.05 -11.78
C SER A 427 7.67 22.45 -12.38
N GLN A 428 7.14 22.51 -13.60
CA GLN A 428 6.87 23.76 -14.30
C GLN A 428 5.40 24.18 -14.21
N LYS A 429 4.57 23.45 -13.45
CA LYS A 429 3.17 23.78 -13.22
C LYS A 429 3.00 24.56 -11.94
N ARG A 430 2.11 25.55 -11.95
CA ARG A 430 1.66 26.22 -10.73
C ARG A 430 0.93 25.24 -9.79
N ILE A 431 0.08 24.38 -10.33
CA ILE A 431 -0.68 23.39 -9.55
C ILE A 431 -0.51 22.00 -10.15
N VAL A 432 -0.19 21.03 -9.30
CA VAL A 432 -0.22 19.61 -9.65
C VAL A 432 -1.19 18.90 -8.71
N VAL A 433 -2.25 18.33 -9.27
CA VAL A 433 -3.17 17.48 -8.53
C VAL A 433 -2.76 16.03 -8.72
N VAL A 434 -2.51 15.34 -7.61
CA VAL A 434 -2.16 13.93 -7.59
C VAL A 434 -3.23 13.11 -6.90
N LYS A 435 -3.62 11.99 -7.50
CA LYS A 435 -4.52 11.01 -6.85
C LYS A 435 -3.71 9.98 -6.07
N SER A 436 -3.43 10.31 -4.80
CA SER A 436 -2.70 9.46 -3.86
C SER A 436 -2.84 10.03 -2.45
N ALA A 437 -2.81 9.17 -1.43
CA ALA A 437 -2.88 9.59 -0.04
C ALA A 437 -1.54 10.05 0.52
N ASN A 438 -0.44 9.30 0.34
CA ASN A 438 0.89 9.73 0.78
C ASN A 438 2.03 9.22 -0.11
N HIS A 439 1.81 8.19 -0.92
CA HIS A 439 2.91 7.55 -1.66
C HIS A 439 3.59 8.49 -2.67
N PHE A 440 2.87 9.49 -3.18
CA PHE A 440 3.39 10.55 -4.04
C PHE A 440 4.49 11.41 -3.37
N ARG A 441 4.59 11.43 -2.04
CA ARG A 441 5.47 12.36 -1.29
C ARG A 441 6.93 12.26 -1.71
N ASP A 442 7.43 11.05 -1.97
CA ASP A 442 8.82 10.81 -2.36
C ASP A 442 9.17 11.51 -3.69
N ALA A 443 8.30 11.38 -4.70
CA ALA A 443 8.57 11.91 -6.03
C ALA A 443 8.18 13.38 -6.21
N PHE A 444 7.11 13.83 -5.54
CA PHE A 444 6.52 15.15 -5.74
C PHE A 444 6.82 16.14 -4.60
N GLY A 445 7.12 15.66 -3.39
CA GLY A 445 7.53 16.49 -2.26
C GLY A 445 8.74 17.39 -2.59
N PRO A 446 9.81 16.88 -3.23
CA PRO A 446 10.99 17.68 -3.57
C PRO A 446 10.75 18.83 -4.56
N ILE A 447 9.68 18.77 -5.38
CA ILE A 447 9.32 19.85 -6.31
C ILE A 447 8.24 20.79 -5.75
N ALA A 448 7.57 20.39 -4.67
CA ALA A 448 6.46 21.14 -4.10
C ALA A 448 6.97 22.27 -3.18
N LYS A 449 6.44 23.48 -3.37
CA LYS A 449 6.53 24.56 -2.37
C LYS A 449 5.60 24.31 -1.20
N GLU A 450 4.47 23.66 -1.47
CA GLU A 450 3.49 23.28 -0.48
C GLU A 450 2.74 22.03 -0.95
N VAL A 451 2.40 21.17 0.01
CA VAL A 451 1.55 20.00 -0.21
C VAL A 451 0.27 20.17 0.59
N LEU A 452 -0.85 20.20 -0.12
CA LEU A 452 -2.20 20.35 0.43
C LEU A 452 -2.93 19.01 0.32
N TYR A 453 -3.45 18.50 1.43
CA TYR A 453 -4.30 17.31 1.43
C TYR A 453 -5.76 17.74 1.26
N ALA A 454 -6.36 17.35 0.15
CA ALA A 454 -7.74 17.63 -0.19
C ALA A 454 -8.58 16.35 -0.06
N ASP A 455 -9.65 16.43 0.72
CA ASP A 455 -10.64 15.37 0.83
C ASP A 455 -11.85 15.71 -0.07
N GLY A 456 -12.23 14.76 -0.92
CA GLY A 456 -13.33 14.86 -1.88
C GLY A 456 -14.37 13.74 -1.72
N SER A 457 -15.24 13.57 -2.71
CA SER A 457 -16.37 12.61 -2.72
C SER A 457 -16.00 11.13 -2.95
N GLY A 458 -14.72 10.76 -2.90
CA GLY A 458 -14.25 9.41 -3.18
C GLY A 458 -14.43 8.40 -2.03
N ASN A 459 -14.18 7.11 -2.32
CA ASN A 459 -14.41 5.98 -1.42
C ASN A 459 -13.22 5.64 -0.47
N VAL A 460 -12.21 6.51 -0.42
CA VAL A 460 -11.02 6.39 0.44
C VAL A 460 -10.89 7.61 1.38
N PRO A 461 -11.94 7.99 2.15
CA PRO A 461 -11.91 9.17 3.00
C PRO A 461 -10.87 9.03 4.12
N ILE A 462 -10.08 10.07 4.39
CA ILE A 462 -9.15 10.04 5.53
C ILE A 462 -9.91 9.99 6.86
N ASN A 463 -11.07 10.65 6.94
CA ASN A 463 -11.95 10.52 8.09
C ASN A 463 -12.70 9.19 8.06
N CYS A 464 -12.15 8.15 8.68
CA CYS A 464 -12.75 6.81 8.69
C CYS A 464 -14.15 6.75 9.33
N ARG A 465 -14.58 7.77 10.09
CA ARG A 465 -15.94 7.82 10.70
C ARG A 465 -17.07 7.82 9.68
N THR A 466 -16.78 8.15 8.43
CA THR A 466 -17.77 8.17 7.34
C THR A 466 -18.05 6.77 6.81
N HIS A 467 -17.21 5.78 7.11
CA HIS A 467 -17.44 4.39 6.73
C HIS A 467 -18.50 3.71 7.61
N PRO A 468 -19.40 2.90 7.03
CA PRO A 468 -20.44 2.19 7.76
C PRO A 468 -19.90 0.88 8.36
N PHE A 469 -18.96 0.97 9.31
CA PHE A 469 -18.39 -0.21 9.98
C PHE A 469 -19.43 -1.04 10.73
N THR A 470 -19.42 -2.36 10.53
CA THR A 470 -20.34 -3.32 11.16
C THR A 470 -19.64 -4.47 11.89
N LYS A 471 -18.41 -4.83 11.49
CA LYS A 471 -17.67 -5.98 12.04
C LYS A 471 -16.58 -5.61 13.04
N VAL A 472 -16.14 -4.36 13.03
CA VAL A 472 -15.04 -3.90 13.90
C VAL A 472 -15.29 -4.21 15.36
N GLU A 473 -14.28 -4.73 16.07
CA GLU A 473 -14.38 -4.89 17.52
C GLU A 473 -14.42 -3.50 18.14
N ARG A 474 -15.46 -3.20 18.93
CA ARG A 474 -15.63 -1.92 19.64
C ARG A 474 -15.41 -2.10 21.16
N PRO A 475 -14.99 -1.05 21.89
CA PRO A 475 -14.77 0.33 21.45
C PRO A 475 -13.47 0.54 20.67
N LEU A 476 -13.47 1.38 19.64
CA LEU A 476 -12.28 1.68 18.83
C LEU A 476 -12.20 3.17 18.49
N TYR A 477 -11.10 3.85 18.81
CA TYR A 477 -10.92 5.25 18.38
C TYR A 477 -10.62 5.31 16.87
N PRO A 478 -11.14 6.27 16.10
CA PRO A 478 -12.00 7.36 16.53
C PRO A 478 -13.48 6.97 16.65
N LEU A 479 -13.93 5.83 16.12
CA LEU A 479 -15.35 5.43 16.05
C LEU A 479 -16.11 5.53 17.39
N ASP A 480 -15.43 5.23 18.49
CA ASP A 480 -15.87 5.35 19.88
C ASP A 480 -14.86 6.16 20.71
N PRO A 481 -15.18 6.55 21.96
CA PRO A 481 -14.19 7.05 22.90
C PRO A 481 -13.01 6.07 23.04
N ARG A 482 -11.78 6.60 23.09
CA ARG A 482 -10.56 5.77 23.11
C ARG A 482 -10.52 4.89 24.36
N PRO A 483 -10.50 3.55 24.22
CA PRO A 483 -10.27 2.66 25.35
C PRO A 483 -8.78 2.56 25.72
N GLU A 484 -8.48 1.87 26.81
CA GLU A 484 -7.09 1.47 27.10
C GLU A 484 -6.58 0.46 26.05
N GLY A 485 -5.29 0.57 25.74
CA GLY A 485 -4.60 -0.41 24.91
C GLY A 485 -4.37 -1.73 25.66
N ARG A 486 -4.06 -2.81 24.94
CA ARG A 486 -3.95 -4.16 25.50
C ARG A 486 -2.92 -5.01 24.78
N PHE A 487 -2.33 -5.98 25.48
CA PHE A 487 -1.54 -7.03 24.82
C PHE A 487 -2.45 -8.09 24.20
N ILE A 488 -2.04 -8.60 23.03
CA ILE A 488 -2.75 -9.68 22.31
C ILE A 488 -2.12 -11.06 22.58
N LEU A 489 -0.84 -11.09 22.97
CA LEU A 489 -0.01 -12.29 23.14
C LEU A 489 0.56 -12.44 24.55
#